data_AF-A0A957ZD41-F1
#
_entry.id   AF-A0A957ZD41-F1
#
_cell.length_a   1.000
_cell.length_b   1.000
_cell.length_c   1.000
_cell.angle_alpha   90.00
_cell.angle_beta   90.00
_cell.angle_gamma   90.00
#
_symmetry.space_group_name_H-M   'P 1'
#
loop_
_entity.id
_entity.type
_entity.pdbx_description
1 polymer ?
#
loop_
_entity_poly.entity_id
_entity_poly.type
_entity_poly.pdbx_seq_one_letter_code
_entity_poly.pdbx_strand_id
1 'polypeptide(L)'
;MLGLIGLALYDVIQRQHAILRNFPIVGHFRYWLEAIGPELRQYIVTDNDEERPFSRDQRRWVYASAKLQNNYFGFGTDNDLDLTPN
;
A
#
# COMPACT_ATOMS: atom_id res chain seq x y z
N MET A 1 -28.83 15.07 -7.75
CA MET A 1 -28.43 16.22 -6.90
C MET A 1 -28.95 16.13 -5.47
N LEU A 2 -30.25 15.89 -5.24
CA LEU A 2 -30.83 15.84 -3.88
C LEU A 2 -30.15 14.82 -2.94
N GLY A 3 -29.74 13.66 -3.47
CA GLY A 3 -29.02 12.64 -2.68
C GLY A 3 -27.67 13.10 -2.13
N LEU A 4 -26.90 13.90 -2.90
CA LEU A 4 -25.61 14.44 -2.46
C LEU A 4 -25.80 15.52 -1.39
N ILE A 5 -26.87 16.30 -1.48
CA ILE A 5 -27.22 17.33 -0.49
C ILE A 5 -27.63 16.65 0.83
N GLY A 6 -28.41 15.57 0.77
CA GLY A 6 -28.78 14.78 1.95
C GLY A 6 -27.57 14.14 2.64
N LEU A 7 -26.64 13.58 1.86
CA LEU A 7 -25.39 13.01 2.38
C LEU A 7 -24.52 14.08 3.06
N ALA A 8 -24.35 15.25 2.42
CA ALA A 8 -23.57 16.35 3.00
C ALA A 8 -24.18 16.88 4.30
N LEU A 9 -25.52 16.96 4.39
CA LEU A 9 -26.20 17.34 5.62
C LEU A 9 -25.97 16.30 6.74
N TYR A 10 -26.03 15.01 6.41
CA TYR A 10 -25.75 13.92 7.36
C TYR A 10 -24.30 13.99 7.88
N ASP A 11 -23.32 14.19 7.00
CA ASP A 11 -21.90 14.32 7.35
C ASP A 11 -21.61 15.52 8.26
N VAL A 12 -22.29 16.65 8.02
CA VAL A 12 -22.14 17.88 8.83
C VAL A 12 -22.74 17.70 10.24
N ILE A 13 -23.80 16.90 10.37
CA ILE A 13 -24.46 16.62 11.65
C ILE A 13 -23.70 15.55 12.44
N GLN A 14 -23.06 14.59 11.76
CA GLN A 14 -22.30 13.51 12.41
C GLN A 14 -21.11 14.07 13.20
N ARG A 15 -21.05 13.77 14.51
CA ARG A 15 -20.00 14.27 15.41
C ARG A 15 -18.76 13.37 15.51
N GLN A 16 -18.82 12.17 14.96
CA GLN A 16 -17.79 11.15 15.13
C GLN A 16 -16.56 11.37 14.24
N HIS A 17 -16.73 11.94 13.04
CA HIS A 17 -15.65 12.11 12.07
C HIS A 17 -15.44 13.60 11.74
N ALA A 18 -14.55 14.25 12.49
CA ALA A 18 -14.29 15.70 12.36
C ALA A 18 -13.87 16.13 10.95
N ILE A 19 -13.22 15.25 10.19
CA ILE A 19 -12.78 15.51 8.81
C ILE A 19 -13.96 15.51 7.83
N LEU A 20 -14.89 14.55 7.94
CA LEU A 20 -16.11 14.51 7.13
C LEU A 20 -17.02 15.71 7.42
N ARG A 21 -17.05 16.16 8.67
CA ARG A 21 -17.84 17.33 9.08
C ARG A 21 -17.36 18.64 8.45
N ASN A 22 -16.04 18.86 8.42
CA ASN A 22 -15.46 20.10 7.89
C ASN A 22 -15.34 20.09 6.36
N PHE A 23 -15.17 18.92 5.77
CA PHE A 23 -15.01 18.75 4.32
C PHE A 23 -15.75 17.50 3.83
N PRO A 24 -17.09 17.51 3.73
CA PRO A 24 -17.88 16.31 3.43
C PRO A 24 -17.51 15.66 2.08
N ILE A 25 -17.25 16.46 1.05
CA ILE A 25 -16.88 15.95 -0.27
C ILE A 25 -15.42 15.47 -0.30
N VAL A 26 -14.48 16.28 0.19
CA VAL A 26 -13.04 15.96 0.16
C VAL A 26 -12.71 14.82 1.13
N GLY A 27 -13.41 14.75 2.27
CA GLY A 27 -13.29 13.67 3.24
C GLY A 27 -13.71 12.34 2.65
N HIS A 28 -14.86 12.26 1.99
CA HIS A 28 -15.29 11.04 1.31
C HIS A 28 -14.30 10.60 0.23
N PHE A 29 -13.77 11.54 -0.56
CA PHE A 29 -12.73 11.25 -1.55
C PHE A 29 -11.43 10.75 -0.90
N ARG A 30 -11.01 11.34 0.23
CA ARG A 30 -9.84 10.90 1.01
C ARG A 30 -10.01 9.45 1.46
N TYR A 31 -11.15 9.11 2.06
CA TYR A 31 -11.41 7.75 2.53
C TYR A 31 -11.49 6.73 1.39
N TRP A 32 -12.07 7.12 0.25
CA TRP A 32 -12.05 6.31 -0.97
C TRP A 32 -10.63 6.03 -1.46
N LEU A 33 -9.78 7.07 -1.55
CA LEU A 33 -8.37 6.91 -1.92
C LEU A 33 -7.58 6.11 -0.89
N GLU A 34 -7.89 6.25 0.39
CA GLU A 34 -7.24 5.51 1.48
C GLU A 34 -7.63 4.03 1.48
N ALA A 35 -8.83 3.68 0.98
CA ALA A 35 -9.25 2.30 0.77
C ALA A 35 -8.60 1.65 -0.47
N ILE A 36 -8.42 2.42 -1.55
CA ILE A 36 -7.82 1.93 -2.80
C ILE A 36 -6.27 1.94 -2.73
N GLY A 37 -5.69 2.87 -1.98
CA GLY A 37 -4.24 3.07 -1.88
C GLY A 37 -3.42 1.86 -1.42
N PRO A 38 -3.85 1.06 -0.42
CA PRO A 38 -3.18 -0.18 -0.02
C PRO A 38 -3.11 -1.20 -1.15
N GLU A 39 -4.22 -1.40 -1.87
CA GLU A 39 -4.30 -2.34 -3.00
C GLU A 39 -3.43 -1.84 -4.17
N LEU A 40 -3.50 -0.55 -4.50
CA LEU A 40 -2.64 0.05 -5.52
C LEU A 40 -1.15 -0.04 -5.18
N ARG A 41 -0.76 0.10 -3.91
CA ARG A 41 0.62 -0.12 -3.48
C ARG A 41 1.07 -1.55 -3.72
N GLN A 42 0.18 -2.53 -3.62
CA GLN A 42 0.50 -3.90 -3.99
C GLN A 42 0.79 -4.02 -5.49
N TYR A 43 0.00 -3.41 -6.38
CA TYR A 43 0.23 -3.53 -7.83
C TYR A 43 1.34 -2.62 -8.39
N ILE A 44 1.55 -1.45 -7.78
CA ILE A 44 2.58 -0.48 -8.20
C ILE A 44 3.95 -0.80 -7.56
N VAL A 45 3.96 -1.46 -6.38
CA VAL A 45 5.18 -1.81 -5.64
C VAL A 45 5.42 -3.34 -5.61
N THR A 46 4.62 -4.15 -6.32
CA THR A 46 5.05 -5.48 -6.78
C THR A 46 5.92 -5.32 -8.03
N ASP A 47 7.00 -4.57 -7.86
CA ASP A 47 8.17 -4.69 -8.70
C ASP A 47 9.34 -4.85 -7.73
N ASN A 48 9.54 -6.10 -7.29
CA ASN A 48 10.60 -6.44 -6.32
C ASN A 48 12.01 -6.18 -6.90
N ASP A 49 12.10 -5.91 -8.20
CA ASP A 49 13.35 -5.89 -8.97
C ASP A 49 13.81 -4.47 -9.37
N GLU A 50 13.02 -3.41 -9.11
CA GLU A 50 13.37 -2.04 -9.50
C GLU A 50 14.00 -1.18 -8.40
N GLU A 51 14.23 -1.71 -7.19
CA GLU A 51 14.96 -0.98 -6.14
C GLU A 51 16.48 -0.94 -6.43
N ARG A 52 16.90 0.00 -7.30
CA ARG A 52 18.30 0.42 -7.46
C ARG A 52 18.66 1.42 -6.34
N PRO A 53 19.89 1.40 -5.76
CA PRO A 53 21.04 0.56 -6.10
C PRO A 53 21.11 -0.78 -5.33
N PHE A 54 20.18 -1.05 -4.40
CA PHE A 54 20.18 -2.28 -3.59
C PHE A 54 18.80 -2.94 -3.55
N SER A 55 18.75 -4.22 -3.92
CA SER A 55 17.53 -5.03 -3.90
C SER A 55 16.98 -5.21 -2.48
N ARG A 56 15.69 -5.57 -2.36
CA ARG A 56 15.03 -5.83 -1.08
C ARG A 56 15.78 -6.88 -0.25
N ASP A 57 16.31 -7.91 -0.90
CA ASP A 57 17.07 -8.97 -0.24
C ASP A 57 18.41 -8.48 0.32
N GLN A 58 19.12 -7.62 -0.42
CA GLN A 58 20.35 -7.02 0.07
C GLN A 58 20.10 -6.18 1.33
N ARG A 59 19.03 -5.36 1.33
CA ARG A 59 18.65 -4.58 2.53
C ARG A 59 18.27 -5.48 3.70
N ARG A 60 17.48 -6.52 3.45
CA ARG A 60 17.09 -7.50 4.47
C ARG A 60 18.31 -8.19 5.08
N TRP A 61 19.28 -8.61 4.27
CA TRP A 61 20.53 -9.21 4.73
C TRP A 61 21.33 -8.24 5.60
N VAL A 62 21.47 -6.97 5.18
CA VAL A 62 22.17 -5.94 5.96
C VAL A 62 21.50 -5.72 7.32
N TYR A 63 20.17 -5.62 7.37
CA TYR A 63 19.45 -5.42 8.64
C TYR A 63 19.52 -6.63 9.57
N ALA A 64 19.38 -7.84 9.05
CA ALA A 64 19.53 -9.06 9.85
C ALA A 64 20.94 -9.16 10.44
N SER A 65 21.95 -8.87 9.61
CA SER A 65 23.36 -8.91 10.02
C SER A 65 23.68 -7.83 11.06
N ALA A 66 23.17 -6.61 10.89
CA ALA A 66 23.35 -5.51 11.85
C ALA A 66 22.67 -5.76 13.21
N LYS A 67 21.60 -6.56 13.23
CA LYS A 67 20.86 -6.91 14.46
C LYS A 67 21.36 -8.18 15.15
N LEU A 68 22.47 -8.78 14.69
CA LEU A 68 22.96 -10.10 15.17
C LEU A 68 21.87 -11.19 15.07
N GLN A 69 21.00 -11.07 14.07
CA GLN A 69 19.94 -12.04 13.79
C GLN A 69 20.39 -13.01 12.70
N ASN A 70 19.75 -14.19 12.66
CA ASN A 70 19.98 -15.17 11.61
C ASN A 70 19.70 -14.54 10.23
N ASN A 71 20.74 -14.45 9.39
CA ASN A 71 20.71 -13.87 8.06
C ASN A 71 20.68 -14.92 6.94
N TYR A 72 20.53 -16.21 7.27
CA TYR A 72 20.33 -17.28 6.28
C TYR A 72 18.89 -17.26 5.78
N PHE A 73 18.71 -17.02 4.48
CA PHE A 73 17.45 -17.16 3.76
C PHE A 73 17.54 -18.32 2.78
N GLY A 74 16.42 -19.02 2.56
CA GLY A 74 16.33 -20.08 1.57
C GLY A 74 16.52 -19.50 0.17
N PHE A 75 17.36 -20.14 -0.64
CA PHE A 75 17.69 -19.77 -2.02
C PHE A 75 16.55 -20.13 -2.99
N GLY A 76 15.30 -19.84 -2.61
CA GLY A 76 14.17 -19.93 -3.55
C GLY A 76 14.33 -18.85 -4.62
N THR A 77 13.92 -19.17 -5.85
CA THR A 77 13.86 -18.17 -6.92
C THR A 77 12.43 -17.67 -7.05
N ASP A 78 12.26 -16.35 -7.10
CA ASP A 78 11.00 -15.73 -7.51
C ASP A 78 10.89 -15.67 -9.05
N ASN A 79 11.92 -16.12 -9.78
CA ASN A 79 11.90 -16.19 -11.24
C ASN A 79 11.11 -17.42 -11.70
N ASP A 80 10.24 -17.20 -12.68
CA ASP A 80 9.53 -18.26 -13.38
C ASP A 80 10.53 -19.10 -14.20
N LEU A 81 10.83 -20.33 -13.74
CA LEU A 81 11.79 -21.23 -14.39
C LEU A 81 11.19 -22.00 -15.58
N ASP A 82 9.89 -21.84 -15.85
CA ASP A 82 9.14 -22.62 -16.85
C ASP A 82 9.38 -22.17 -18.31
N LEU A 83 10.28 -21.22 -18.57
CA LEU A 83 10.65 -20.77 -19.92
C LEU A 83 11.96 -21.43 -20.42
N THR A 84 12.06 -22.76 -20.35
CA THR A 84 13.09 -23.50 -21.09
C THR A 84 12.53 -23.96 -22.44
N PRO A 85 12.93 -23.38 -23.59
CA PRO A 85 12.65 -24.00 -24.87
C PRO A 85 13.60 -25.21 -25.01
N ASN A 86 13.01 -26.39 -25.14
CA ASN A 86 13.71 -27.63 -25.50
C ASN A 86 14.46 -27.49 -26.83
#